data_AF-A0A7X9U4B4-F1
#
_entry.id   AF-A0A7X9U4B4-F1
#
_cell.length_a   1.000
_cell.length_b   1.000
_cell.length_c   1.000
_cell.angle_alpha   90.00
_cell.angle_beta   90.00
_cell.angle_gamma   90.00
#
_symmetry.space_group_name_H-M   'P 1'
#
loop_
_entity.id
_entity.type
_entity.pdbx_description
1 polymer ?
#
loop_
_entity_poly.entity_id
_entity_poly.type
_entity_poly.pdbx_seq_one_letter_code
_entity_poly.pdbx_strand_id
1 'polypeptide(L)'
;MKFFFILLLSISSFNTLALEVVIHNLSSLSSNAQNTVSTWVNQSVEKTQNTLGPLKQTTLPIYLKPQYFAFEPVPWATVKRNNPDGLELHIDRYASLNAFTKDWTLYHELSHLYLPLLPYSGFWLSEGFASYMQNVIMRNSGIITQPQFVQRLNAGFDRARLQAKTKTQPLNKLSADMWKQRAQQRVYWTGAAFFAQADLELQKQGLTVAGIIKQYQVCCRPARSNAKTFIKELDKLSGSSVFSTLYAKYNTRTDFPDISKEQLNTL
;
A
#
# COMPACT_ATOMS: atom_id res chain seq x y z
N MET A 1 -29.83 23.84 50.07
CA MET A 1 -29.96 23.07 48.82
C MET A 1 -28.56 22.66 48.36
N LYS A 2 -28.22 21.37 48.42
CA LYS A 2 -26.95 20.83 47.92
C LYS A 2 -27.15 20.44 46.45
N PHE A 3 -26.47 21.10 45.52
CA PHE A 3 -26.47 20.72 44.11
C PHE A 3 -25.47 19.58 43.90
N PHE A 4 -25.99 18.41 43.52
CA PHE A 4 -25.19 17.28 43.05
C PHE A 4 -24.90 17.48 41.56
N PHE A 5 -23.63 17.64 41.20
CA PHE A 5 -23.17 17.63 39.82
C PHE A 5 -22.95 16.17 39.41
N ILE A 6 -23.81 15.63 38.55
CA ILE A 6 -23.63 14.30 37.97
C ILE A 6 -22.77 14.46 36.71
N LEU A 7 -21.54 13.92 36.77
CA LEU A 7 -20.64 13.84 35.63
C LEU A 7 -21.09 12.67 34.74
N LEU A 8 -21.75 12.98 33.63
CA LEU A 8 -22.11 12.01 32.59
C LEU A 8 -20.86 11.67 31.75
N LEU A 9 -20.21 10.54 32.04
CA LEU A 9 -19.26 9.93 31.12
C LEU A 9 -20.02 9.40 29.89
N SER A 10 -19.89 10.11 28.78
CA SER A 10 -20.35 9.67 27.46
C SER A 10 -19.34 8.67 26.90
N ILE A 11 -19.66 7.37 27.03
CA ILE A 11 -18.92 6.33 26.32
C ILE A 11 -19.43 6.32 24.88
N SER A 12 -18.72 7.01 23.99
CA SER A 12 -18.96 6.92 22.55
C SER A 12 -18.48 5.56 22.05
N SER A 13 -19.39 4.58 21.99
CA SER A 13 -19.18 3.32 21.29
C SER A 13 -19.14 3.61 19.78
N PHE A 14 -17.93 3.70 19.22
CA PHE A 14 -17.74 3.72 17.77
C PHE A 14 -18.12 2.34 17.22
N ASN A 15 -19.35 2.22 16.72
CA ASN A 15 -19.73 1.13 15.84
C ASN A 15 -18.93 1.28 14.53
N THR A 16 -17.75 0.68 14.47
CA THR A 16 -17.08 0.46 13.20
C THR A 16 -17.84 -0.64 12.48
N LEU A 17 -18.64 -0.27 11.47
CA LEU A 17 -19.24 -1.26 10.59
C LEU A 17 -18.09 -2.06 9.94
N ALA A 18 -18.14 -3.38 10.07
CA ALA A 18 -17.16 -4.28 9.47
C ALA A 18 -17.13 -4.07 7.94
N LEU A 19 -15.94 -4.13 7.34
CA LEU A 19 -15.79 -4.03 5.90
C LEU A 19 -16.45 -5.23 5.22
N GLU A 20 -17.43 -4.97 4.37
CA GLU A 20 -18.05 -5.98 3.50
C GLU A 20 -17.25 -6.12 2.20
N VAL A 21 -16.68 -7.30 1.96
CA VAL A 21 -16.00 -7.61 0.70
C VAL A 21 -17.00 -8.22 -0.29
N VAL A 22 -17.24 -7.55 -1.42
CA VAL A 22 -18.20 -7.98 -2.44
C VAL A 22 -17.45 -8.46 -3.68
N ILE A 23 -17.43 -9.78 -3.91
CA ILE A 23 -16.68 -10.38 -5.02
C ILE A 23 -17.61 -10.60 -6.23
N HIS A 24 -17.46 -9.76 -7.24
CA HIS A 24 -18.17 -9.87 -8.52
C HIS A 24 -17.53 -10.94 -9.43
N ASN A 25 -18.37 -11.58 -10.24
CA ASN A 25 -18.03 -12.67 -11.17
C ASN A 25 -17.46 -13.93 -10.51
N LEU A 26 -17.62 -14.10 -9.20
CA LEU A 26 -17.19 -15.30 -8.48
C LEU A 26 -17.83 -16.57 -9.05
N SER A 27 -19.12 -16.52 -9.38
CA SER A 27 -19.90 -17.65 -9.95
C SER A 27 -19.38 -18.16 -11.30
N SER A 28 -18.49 -17.44 -11.98
CA SER A 28 -17.83 -17.90 -13.22
C SER A 28 -16.75 -18.97 -12.99
N LEU A 29 -16.35 -19.18 -11.73
CA LEU A 29 -15.40 -20.19 -11.29
C LEU A 29 -16.11 -21.50 -10.91
N SER A 30 -15.37 -22.62 -10.88
CA SER A 30 -15.87 -23.87 -10.28
C SER A 30 -16.09 -23.70 -8.77
N SER A 31 -16.96 -24.49 -8.14
CA SER A 31 -17.27 -24.35 -6.71
C SER A 31 -16.03 -24.39 -5.80
N ASN A 32 -15.06 -25.27 -6.10
CA ASN A 32 -13.80 -25.32 -5.36
C ASN A 32 -12.95 -24.05 -5.53
N ALA A 33 -12.90 -23.50 -6.75
CA ALA A 33 -12.19 -22.26 -7.03
C ALA A 33 -12.91 -21.04 -6.40
N GLN A 34 -14.25 -21.05 -6.32
CA GLN A 34 -15.01 -20.01 -5.61
C GLN A 34 -14.62 -19.94 -4.13
N ASN A 35 -14.54 -21.09 -3.47
CA ASN A 35 -14.09 -21.17 -2.07
C ASN A 35 -12.66 -20.68 -1.92
N THR A 36 -11.75 -21.17 -2.78
CA THR A 36 -10.33 -20.78 -2.78
C THR A 36 -10.15 -19.27 -2.92
N VAL A 37 -10.80 -18.66 -3.91
CA VAL A 37 -10.69 -17.22 -4.19
C VAL A 37 -11.35 -16.39 -3.09
N SER A 38 -12.52 -16.81 -2.60
CA SER A 38 -13.19 -16.12 -1.47
C SER A 38 -12.33 -16.14 -0.21
N THR A 39 -11.75 -17.29 0.14
CA THR A 39 -10.84 -17.41 1.29
C THR A 39 -9.61 -16.52 1.10
N TRP A 40 -8.97 -16.58 -0.07
CA TRP A 40 -7.79 -15.78 -0.37
C TRP A 40 -8.05 -14.28 -0.27
N VAL A 41 -9.11 -13.78 -0.91
CA VAL A 41 -9.43 -12.34 -0.91
C VAL A 41 -9.70 -11.87 0.52
N ASN A 42 -10.56 -12.58 1.27
CA ASN A 42 -10.89 -12.19 2.64
C ASN A 42 -9.68 -12.21 3.56
N GLN A 43 -8.84 -13.26 3.50
CA GLN A 43 -7.60 -13.32 4.28
C GLN A 43 -6.63 -12.20 3.91
N SER A 44 -6.56 -11.80 2.63
CA SER A 44 -5.65 -10.75 2.19
C SER A 44 -6.10 -9.36 2.64
N VAL A 45 -7.42 -9.12 2.62
CA VAL A 45 -8.04 -7.91 3.20
C VAL A 45 -7.79 -7.85 4.70
N GLU A 46 -8.06 -8.92 5.43
CA GLU A 46 -7.84 -9.00 6.88
C GLU A 46 -6.37 -8.71 7.24
N LYS A 47 -5.43 -9.40 6.59
CA LYS A 47 -3.98 -9.20 6.77
C LYS A 47 -3.55 -7.76 6.50
N THR A 48 -4.12 -7.14 5.47
CA THR A 48 -3.85 -5.73 5.16
C THR A 48 -4.42 -4.81 6.26
N GLN A 49 -5.64 -5.05 6.72
CA GLN A 49 -6.25 -4.26 7.80
C GLN A 49 -5.55 -4.42 9.15
N ASN A 50 -5.00 -5.61 9.42
CA ASN A 50 -4.17 -5.84 10.61
C ASN A 50 -2.91 -4.97 10.60
N THR A 51 -2.35 -4.70 9.42
CA THR A 51 -1.15 -3.84 9.27
C THR A 51 -1.49 -2.35 9.19
N LEU A 52 -2.46 -1.98 8.35
CA LEU A 52 -2.74 -0.58 7.98
C LEU A 52 -4.00 -0.01 8.64
N GLY A 53 -4.72 -0.79 9.43
CA GLY A 53 -6.02 -0.43 10.01
C GLY A 53 -7.19 -0.62 9.06
N PRO A 54 -8.43 -0.36 9.53
CA PRO A 54 -9.63 -0.49 8.71
C PRO A 54 -9.61 0.51 7.54
N LEU A 55 -10.25 0.13 6.43
CA LEU A 55 -10.50 1.06 5.35
C LEU A 55 -11.57 2.07 5.77
N LYS A 56 -11.49 3.30 5.26
CA LYS A 56 -12.53 4.31 5.48
C LYS A 56 -13.90 3.94 4.89
N GLN A 57 -13.92 3.14 3.82
CA GLN A 57 -15.15 2.64 3.19
C GLN A 57 -15.65 1.38 3.91
N THR A 58 -16.97 1.17 3.89
CA THR A 58 -17.62 0.00 4.50
C THR A 58 -17.83 -1.16 3.54
N THR A 59 -17.62 -0.95 2.23
CA THR A 59 -17.77 -1.98 1.20
C THR A 59 -16.57 -1.94 0.27
N LEU A 60 -16.01 -3.11 -0.07
CA LEU A 60 -14.92 -3.27 -1.04
C LEU A 60 -15.36 -4.17 -2.21
N PRO A 61 -15.76 -3.59 -3.36
CA PRO A 61 -16.05 -4.36 -4.56
C PRO A 61 -14.76 -4.88 -5.19
N ILE A 62 -14.74 -6.19 -5.47
CA ILE A 62 -13.65 -6.91 -6.16
C ILE A 62 -14.21 -7.51 -7.45
N TYR A 63 -13.70 -7.08 -8.60
CA TYR A 63 -14.12 -7.56 -9.92
C TYR A 63 -13.15 -8.62 -10.44
N LEU A 64 -13.58 -9.88 -10.46
CA LEU A 64 -12.74 -10.96 -10.98
C LEU A 64 -12.78 -11.03 -12.50
N LYS A 65 -11.60 -11.28 -13.09
CA LYS A 65 -11.36 -11.58 -14.50
C LYS A 65 -10.55 -12.88 -14.60
N PRO A 66 -11.18 -14.06 -14.41
CA PRO A 66 -10.47 -15.33 -14.45
C PRO A 66 -9.82 -15.58 -15.80
N GLN A 67 -8.56 -15.98 -15.80
CA GLN A 67 -7.78 -16.34 -16.97
C GLN A 67 -7.66 -17.87 -17.04
N TYR A 68 -7.81 -18.43 -18.24
CA TYR A 68 -7.59 -19.86 -18.49
C TYR A 68 -6.10 -20.22 -18.54
N PHE A 69 -5.28 -19.32 -19.07
CA PHE A 69 -3.84 -19.46 -19.17
C PHE A 69 -3.18 -18.25 -18.52
N ALA A 70 -2.47 -18.48 -17.44
CA ALA A 70 -1.70 -17.48 -16.72
C ALA A 70 -0.43 -18.12 -16.16
N PHE A 71 0.65 -17.35 -16.11
CA PHE A 71 1.96 -17.81 -15.60
C PHE A 71 2.18 -17.42 -14.13
N GLU A 72 1.30 -16.59 -13.58
CA GLU A 72 1.33 -16.11 -12.20
C GLU A 72 -0.09 -16.23 -11.61
N PRO A 73 -0.23 -16.35 -10.28
CA PRO A 73 -1.56 -16.40 -9.64
C PRO A 73 -2.41 -15.16 -9.95
N VAL A 74 -1.80 -13.98 -9.96
CA VAL A 74 -2.46 -12.71 -10.29
C VAL A 74 -1.62 -11.95 -11.33
N PRO A 75 -1.69 -12.28 -12.63
CA PRO A 75 -0.85 -11.66 -13.66
C PRO A 75 -1.07 -10.16 -13.83
N TRP A 76 -2.24 -9.65 -13.43
CA TRP A 76 -2.54 -8.23 -13.49
C TRP A 76 -3.66 -7.86 -12.52
N ALA A 77 -3.56 -6.66 -11.96
CA ALA A 77 -4.62 -6.07 -11.18
C ALA A 77 -4.59 -4.54 -11.28
N THR A 78 -5.68 -3.91 -10.85
CA THR A 78 -5.74 -2.44 -10.79
C THR A 78 -6.80 -1.96 -9.80
N VAL A 79 -6.55 -0.82 -9.17
CA VAL A 79 -7.56 -0.09 -8.40
C VAL A 79 -8.58 0.60 -9.32
N LYS A 80 -9.87 0.39 -9.04
CA LYS A 80 -11.00 1.12 -9.62
C LYS A 80 -11.41 2.25 -8.67
N ARG A 81 -11.07 3.50 -9.01
CA ARG A 81 -11.38 4.69 -8.19
C ARG A 81 -12.83 5.19 -8.40
N ASN A 82 -13.79 4.41 -7.89
CA ASN A 82 -15.24 4.69 -7.93
C ASN A 82 -15.75 5.18 -6.55
N ASN A 83 -17.07 5.19 -6.33
CA ASN A 83 -17.67 5.39 -5.01
C ASN A 83 -18.51 4.16 -4.62
N PRO A 84 -17.98 3.21 -3.82
CA PRO A 84 -16.65 3.19 -3.20
C PRO A 84 -15.51 2.81 -4.16
N ASP A 85 -14.24 2.94 -3.72
CA ASP A 85 -13.09 2.38 -4.45
C ASP A 85 -13.21 0.85 -4.50
N GLY A 86 -12.73 0.22 -5.57
CA GLY A 86 -12.71 -1.23 -5.74
C GLY A 86 -11.41 -1.72 -6.37
N LEU A 87 -11.30 -3.04 -6.57
CA LEU A 87 -10.17 -3.65 -7.27
C LEU A 87 -10.68 -4.50 -8.44
N GLU A 88 -9.93 -4.55 -9.54
CA GLU A 88 -10.10 -5.55 -10.60
C GLU A 88 -8.90 -6.48 -10.58
N LEU A 89 -9.16 -7.79 -10.54
CA LEU A 89 -8.14 -8.83 -10.41
C LEU A 89 -8.24 -9.79 -11.60
N HIS A 90 -7.17 -9.86 -12.40
CA HIS A 90 -7.00 -10.94 -13.36
C HIS A 90 -6.26 -12.06 -12.66
N ILE A 91 -6.88 -13.24 -12.59
CA ILE A 91 -6.37 -14.35 -11.78
C ILE A 91 -6.22 -15.62 -12.60
N ASP A 92 -5.21 -16.43 -12.29
CA ASP A 92 -5.19 -17.82 -12.71
C ASP A 92 -6.33 -18.57 -12.02
N ARG A 93 -7.31 -19.04 -12.79
CA ARG A 93 -8.48 -19.72 -12.24
C ARG A 93 -8.17 -21.08 -11.62
N TYR A 94 -6.96 -21.61 -11.82
CA TYR A 94 -6.49 -22.89 -11.31
C TYR A 94 -5.44 -22.77 -10.20
N ALA A 95 -5.03 -21.55 -9.84
CA ALA A 95 -4.06 -21.34 -8.78
C ALA A 95 -4.58 -21.84 -7.42
N SER A 96 -3.68 -22.50 -6.67
CA SER A 96 -3.99 -22.94 -5.30
C SER A 96 -4.09 -21.76 -4.35
N LEU A 97 -4.80 -21.93 -3.22
CA LEU A 97 -4.85 -20.94 -2.14
C LEU A 97 -3.45 -20.52 -1.70
N ASN A 98 -2.51 -21.46 -1.55
CA ASN A 98 -1.14 -21.16 -1.15
C ASN A 98 -0.38 -20.33 -2.20
N ALA A 99 -0.62 -20.58 -3.49
CA ALA A 99 -0.03 -19.77 -4.56
C ALA A 99 -0.56 -18.33 -4.52
N PHE A 100 -1.87 -18.18 -4.37
CA PHE A 100 -2.51 -16.87 -4.20
C PHE A 100 -2.04 -16.12 -2.95
N THR A 101 -1.93 -16.79 -1.80
CA THR A 101 -1.45 -16.18 -0.55
C THR A 101 0.00 -15.70 -0.63
N LYS A 102 0.83 -16.38 -1.42
CA LYS A 102 2.24 -15.97 -1.65
C LYS A 102 2.39 -14.90 -2.73
N ASP A 103 1.36 -14.66 -3.53
CA ASP A 103 1.34 -13.61 -4.52
C ASP A 103 1.27 -12.23 -3.85
N TRP A 104 2.02 -11.27 -4.38
CA TRP A 104 2.16 -9.93 -3.79
C TRP A 104 1.11 -8.94 -4.30
N THR A 105 0.47 -9.24 -5.43
CA THR A 105 -0.29 -8.29 -6.24
C THR A 105 -1.51 -7.76 -5.49
N LEU A 106 -2.26 -8.63 -4.81
CA LEU A 106 -3.42 -8.18 -4.05
C LEU A 106 -3.02 -7.28 -2.87
N TYR A 107 -1.91 -7.57 -2.18
CA TYR A 107 -1.40 -6.70 -1.11
C TYR A 107 -0.94 -5.33 -1.63
N HIS A 108 -0.39 -5.28 -2.84
CA HIS A 108 -0.02 -4.04 -3.53
C HIS A 108 -1.27 -3.20 -3.83
N GLU A 109 -2.26 -3.78 -4.50
CA GLU A 109 -3.48 -3.06 -4.86
C GLU A 109 -4.29 -2.59 -3.65
N LEU A 110 -4.39 -3.44 -2.61
CA LEU A 110 -5.04 -3.04 -1.35
C LEU A 110 -4.33 -1.84 -0.71
N SER A 111 -2.99 -1.79 -0.78
CA SER A 111 -2.21 -0.66 -0.23
C SER A 111 -2.57 0.67 -0.89
N HIS A 112 -2.88 0.69 -2.20
CA HIS A 112 -3.32 1.92 -2.86
C HIS A 112 -4.61 2.50 -2.28
N LEU A 113 -5.50 1.68 -1.72
CA LEU A 113 -6.74 2.14 -1.08
C LEU A 113 -6.46 2.97 0.19
N TYR A 114 -5.25 2.87 0.75
CA TYR A 114 -4.87 3.64 1.93
C TYR A 114 -4.38 5.06 1.63
N LEU A 115 -4.23 5.41 0.35
CA LEU A 115 -3.83 6.74 -0.10
C LEU A 115 -4.94 7.44 -0.90
N PRO A 116 -4.97 8.78 -0.92
CA PRO A 116 -5.79 9.50 -1.88
C PRO A 116 -5.27 9.24 -3.31
N LEU A 117 -6.14 9.39 -4.31
CA LEU A 117 -5.69 9.49 -5.69
C LEU A 117 -4.89 10.78 -5.87
N LEU A 118 -3.61 10.65 -6.23
CA LEU A 118 -2.70 11.75 -6.52
C LEU A 118 -2.69 12.08 -8.03
N PRO A 119 -2.19 13.24 -8.48
CA PRO A 119 -1.87 13.49 -9.89
C PRO A 119 -0.69 12.62 -10.36
N TYR A 120 -0.52 12.43 -11.68
CA TYR A 120 0.55 11.60 -12.24
C TYR A 120 1.97 11.95 -11.77
N SER A 121 2.25 13.24 -11.52
CA SER A 121 3.55 13.67 -10.98
C SER A 121 3.82 13.17 -9.55
N GLY A 122 2.77 12.75 -8.83
CA GLY A 122 2.82 12.16 -7.50
C GLY A 122 2.63 10.64 -7.49
N PHE A 123 2.50 9.98 -8.64
CA PHE A 123 2.32 8.52 -8.70
C PHE A 123 3.50 7.76 -8.08
N TRP A 124 4.72 8.30 -8.13
CA TRP A 124 5.85 7.71 -7.42
C TRP A 124 5.61 7.52 -5.92
N LEU A 125 4.80 8.37 -5.28
CA LEU A 125 4.37 8.15 -3.89
C LEU A 125 3.35 7.01 -3.81
N SER A 126 2.35 6.98 -4.69
CA SER A 126 1.31 5.94 -4.68
C SER A 126 1.86 4.55 -4.98
N GLU A 127 2.62 4.41 -6.06
CA GLU A 127 3.29 3.16 -6.47
C GLU A 127 4.39 2.76 -5.50
N GLY A 128 5.13 3.74 -4.98
CA GLY A 128 6.16 3.53 -3.96
C GLY A 128 5.61 2.99 -2.66
N PHE A 129 4.50 3.58 -2.20
CA PHE A 129 3.81 3.11 -1.00
C PHE A 129 3.35 1.66 -1.14
N ALA A 130 2.67 1.34 -2.24
CA ALA A 130 2.19 -0.01 -2.50
C ALA A 130 3.34 -1.02 -2.62
N SER A 131 4.44 -0.64 -3.30
CA SER A 131 5.65 -1.47 -3.44
C SER A 131 6.36 -1.74 -2.11
N TYR A 132 6.34 -0.78 -1.18
CA TYR A 132 6.89 -0.97 0.16
C TYR A 132 5.93 -1.79 1.04
N MET A 133 4.67 -1.37 1.12
CA MET A 133 3.67 -1.97 2.01
C MET A 133 3.30 -3.40 1.63
N GLN A 134 3.32 -3.80 0.35
CA GLN A 134 3.12 -5.21 0.00
C GLN A 134 4.07 -6.12 0.78
N ASN A 135 5.33 -5.70 0.98
CA ASN A 135 6.34 -6.49 1.68
C ASN A 135 6.13 -6.39 3.20
N VAL A 136 5.78 -5.21 3.71
CA VAL A 136 5.48 -5.02 5.15
C VAL A 136 4.27 -5.86 5.57
N ILE A 137 3.18 -5.83 4.81
CA ILE A 137 1.96 -6.61 5.07
C ILE A 137 2.27 -8.10 5.05
N MET A 138 2.95 -8.58 4.00
CA MET A 138 3.30 -9.99 3.87
C MET A 138 4.20 -10.46 5.02
N ARG A 139 5.17 -9.64 5.46
CA ARG A 139 6.03 -9.96 6.59
C ARG A 139 5.25 -10.00 7.90
N ASN A 140 4.49 -8.94 8.21
CA ASN A 140 3.70 -8.86 9.44
C ASN A 140 2.67 -9.99 9.55
N SER A 141 2.26 -10.53 8.40
CA SER A 141 1.32 -11.66 8.29
C SER A 141 1.98 -13.04 8.29
N GLY A 142 3.31 -13.12 8.46
CA GLY A 142 4.08 -14.36 8.45
C GLY A 142 4.20 -15.05 7.09
N ILE A 143 3.81 -14.40 5.99
CA ILE A 143 3.88 -14.97 4.63
C ILE A 143 5.32 -14.98 4.12
N ILE A 144 6.09 -13.94 4.47
CA ILE A 144 7.52 -13.87 4.20
C ILE A 144 8.28 -13.66 5.52
N THR A 145 9.49 -14.21 5.60
CA THR A 145 10.40 -14.02 6.74
C THR A 145 11.11 -12.66 6.68
N GLN A 146 11.72 -12.23 7.79
CA GLN A 146 12.53 -11.00 7.80
C GLN A 146 13.68 -11.02 6.76
N PRO A 147 14.47 -12.10 6.61
CA PRO A 147 15.46 -12.18 5.54
C PRO A 147 14.86 -12.03 4.13
N GLN A 148 13.68 -12.63 3.88
CA GLN A 148 12.98 -12.49 2.60
C GLN A 148 12.48 -11.06 2.35
N PHE A 149 11.99 -10.38 3.40
CA PHE A 149 11.61 -8.97 3.34
C PHE A 149 12.79 -8.10 2.89
N VAL A 150 13.94 -8.22 3.55
CA VAL A 150 15.18 -7.49 3.19
C VAL A 150 15.63 -7.81 1.77
N GLN A 151 15.63 -9.10 1.40
CA GLN A 151 16.02 -9.53 0.05
C GLN A 151 15.12 -8.92 -1.03
N ARG A 152 13.80 -8.92 -0.82
CA ARG A 152 12.82 -8.41 -1.80
C ARG A 152 12.95 -6.90 -1.98
N LEU A 153 13.09 -6.14 -0.89
CA LEU A 153 13.34 -4.69 -0.96
C LEU A 153 14.66 -4.38 -1.67
N ASN A 154 15.75 -5.04 -1.27
CA ASN A 154 17.05 -4.82 -1.90
C ASN A 154 17.02 -5.15 -3.41
N ALA A 155 16.40 -6.26 -3.80
CA ALA A 155 16.28 -6.62 -5.22
C ALA A 155 15.47 -5.58 -6.01
N GLY A 156 14.44 -5.01 -5.41
CA GLY A 156 13.70 -3.87 -5.97
C GLY A 156 14.58 -2.63 -6.14
N PHE A 157 15.34 -2.30 -5.11
CA PHE A 157 16.27 -1.16 -5.12
C PHE A 157 17.36 -1.34 -6.18
N ASP A 158 17.87 -2.57 -6.38
CA ASP A 158 18.82 -2.87 -7.45
C ASP A 158 18.24 -2.62 -8.85
N ARG A 159 16.99 -3.04 -9.10
CA ARG A 159 16.30 -2.73 -10.37
C ARG A 159 16.15 -1.22 -10.58
N ALA A 160 15.84 -0.49 -9.52
CA ALA A 160 15.74 0.98 -9.55
C ALA A 160 17.09 1.64 -9.86
N ARG A 161 18.17 1.22 -9.20
CA ARG A 161 19.55 1.69 -9.44
C ARG A 161 19.96 1.47 -10.88
N LEU A 162 19.69 0.28 -11.42
CA LEU A 162 19.99 -0.03 -12.83
C LEU A 162 19.21 0.89 -13.78
N GLN A 163 17.92 1.11 -13.52
CA GLN A 163 17.11 1.96 -14.38
C GLN A 163 17.45 3.46 -14.24
N ALA A 164 17.91 3.91 -13.06
CA ALA A 164 18.38 5.29 -12.85
C ALA A 164 19.57 5.66 -13.75
N LYS A 165 20.39 4.70 -14.18
CA LYS A 165 21.49 4.94 -15.13
C LYS A 165 21.02 5.44 -16.50
N THR A 166 19.80 5.08 -16.92
CA THR A 166 19.25 5.44 -18.25
C THR A 166 18.05 6.38 -18.17
N LYS A 167 17.39 6.46 -17.02
CA LYS A 167 16.21 7.29 -16.80
C LYS A 167 16.54 8.42 -15.84
N THR A 168 17.37 9.38 -16.25
CA THR A 168 17.96 10.42 -15.37
C THR A 168 17.06 11.63 -15.10
N GLN A 169 15.81 11.63 -15.58
CA GLN A 169 14.88 12.73 -15.33
C GLN A 169 14.55 12.89 -13.83
N PRO A 170 14.19 14.07 -13.34
CA PRO A 170 13.66 14.23 -11.98
C PRO A 170 12.46 13.30 -11.72
N LEU A 171 12.39 12.69 -10.53
CA LEU A 171 11.40 11.65 -10.22
C LEU A 171 9.96 12.08 -10.48
N ASN A 172 9.58 13.32 -10.12
CA ASN A 172 8.24 13.85 -10.39
C ASN A 172 7.91 13.98 -11.88
N LYS A 173 8.90 14.29 -12.72
CA LYS A 173 8.74 14.36 -14.18
C LYS A 173 8.67 12.96 -14.77
N LEU A 174 9.55 12.07 -14.32
CA LEU A 174 9.55 10.68 -14.79
C LEU A 174 8.24 9.97 -14.43
N SER A 175 7.73 10.17 -13.21
CA SER A 175 6.45 9.63 -12.73
C SER A 175 5.30 9.98 -13.68
N ALA A 176 5.29 11.20 -14.22
CA ALA A 176 4.23 11.65 -15.12
C ALA A 176 4.24 10.97 -16.51
N ASP A 177 5.39 10.44 -16.95
CA ASP A 177 5.57 9.83 -18.27
C ASP A 177 6.05 8.37 -18.17
N MET A 178 5.90 7.73 -17.00
CA MET A 178 6.62 6.50 -16.67
C MET A 178 6.29 5.33 -17.60
N TRP A 179 5.05 5.20 -18.07
CA TRP A 179 4.66 4.10 -18.95
C TRP A 179 5.29 4.24 -20.33
N LYS A 180 5.24 5.44 -20.93
CA LYS A 180 5.89 5.73 -22.22
C LYS A 180 7.39 5.52 -22.14
N GLN A 181 7.99 5.92 -21.02
CA GLN A 181 9.42 5.78 -20.76
C GLN A 181 9.83 4.37 -20.32
N ARG A 182 8.87 3.47 -20.04
CA ARG A 182 9.11 2.16 -19.41
C ARG A 182 9.93 2.27 -18.13
N ALA A 183 9.61 3.27 -17.31
CA ALA A 183 10.39 3.70 -16.15
C ALA A 183 9.80 3.24 -14.80
N GLN A 184 8.93 2.22 -14.83
CA GLN A 184 8.20 1.74 -13.66
C GLN A 184 9.15 1.30 -12.54
N GLN A 185 10.19 0.50 -12.84
CA GLN A 185 11.11 0.02 -11.79
C GLN A 185 11.77 1.18 -11.02
N ARG A 186 12.18 2.25 -11.72
CA ARG A 186 12.73 3.44 -11.10
C ARG A 186 11.69 4.16 -10.28
N VAL A 187 10.49 4.38 -10.80
CA VAL A 187 9.43 5.12 -10.10
C VAL A 187 8.98 4.39 -8.84
N TYR A 188 8.65 3.11 -8.97
CA TYR A 188 8.08 2.27 -7.91
C TYR A 188 9.08 2.10 -6.78
N TRP A 189 10.30 1.65 -7.10
CA TRP A 189 11.27 1.31 -6.06
C TRP A 189 12.00 2.52 -5.48
N THR A 190 12.09 3.65 -6.20
CA THR A 190 12.55 4.92 -5.58
C THR A 190 11.49 5.46 -4.62
N GLY A 191 10.20 5.30 -4.94
CA GLY A 191 9.13 5.61 -4.00
C GLY A 191 9.09 4.66 -2.81
N ALA A 192 9.36 3.37 -3.00
CA ALA A 192 9.47 2.42 -1.90
C ALA A 192 10.64 2.77 -0.97
N ALA A 193 11.77 3.19 -1.54
CA ALA A 193 12.93 3.68 -0.80
C ALA A 193 12.61 4.93 0.04
N PHE A 194 11.77 5.84 -0.46
CA PHE A 194 11.26 6.98 0.31
C PHE A 194 10.51 6.50 1.57
N PHE A 195 9.59 5.54 1.46
CA PHE A 195 8.86 5.05 2.62
C PHE A 195 9.72 4.20 3.56
N ALA A 196 10.66 3.40 3.04
CA ALA A 196 11.61 2.67 3.87
C ALA A 196 12.49 3.62 4.70
N GLN A 197 13.00 4.71 4.10
CA GLN A 197 13.73 5.73 4.86
C GLN A 197 12.84 6.50 5.85
N ALA A 198 11.59 6.79 5.48
CA ALA A 198 10.66 7.39 6.42
C ALA A 198 10.42 6.48 7.64
N ASP A 199 10.29 5.18 7.42
CA ASP A 199 10.08 4.20 8.50
C ASP A 199 11.31 4.08 9.40
N LEU A 200 12.52 4.08 8.83
CA LEU A 200 13.79 4.12 9.58
C LEU A 200 13.90 5.37 10.48
N GLU A 201 13.46 6.54 9.98
CA GLU A 201 13.47 7.77 10.77
C GLU A 201 12.37 7.80 11.83
N LEU A 202 11.19 7.25 11.54
CA LEU A 202 10.07 7.17 12.48
C LEU A 202 10.33 6.17 13.61
N GLN A 203 11.05 5.08 13.36
CA GLN A 203 11.42 4.10 14.39
C GLN A 203 12.20 4.72 15.56
N LYS A 204 12.98 5.77 15.30
CA LYS A 204 13.71 6.54 16.34
C LYS A 204 12.77 7.21 17.35
N GLN A 205 11.50 7.35 16.98
CA GLN A 205 10.43 7.94 17.79
C GLN A 205 9.40 6.88 18.25
N GLY A 206 9.67 5.59 18.03
CA GLY A 206 8.72 4.51 18.32
C GLY A 206 7.50 4.48 17.39
N LEU A 207 7.60 5.12 16.22
CA LEU A 207 6.53 5.22 15.23
C LEU A 207 6.86 4.37 14.00
N THR A 208 5.84 4.09 13.17
CA THR A 208 6.01 3.42 11.87
C THR A 208 5.14 4.09 10.81
N VAL A 209 5.54 3.99 9.53
CA VAL A 209 4.74 4.45 8.39
C VAL A 209 3.35 3.79 8.41
N ALA A 210 3.28 2.48 8.68
CA ALA A 210 2.00 1.77 8.77
C ALA A 210 1.09 2.36 9.87
N GLY A 211 1.65 2.70 11.03
CA GLY A 211 0.93 3.34 12.13
C GLY A 211 0.44 4.75 11.78
N ILE A 212 1.24 5.55 11.07
CA ILE A 212 0.82 6.88 10.60
C ILE A 212 -0.31 6.76 9.56
N ILE A 213 -0.20 5.83 8.62
CA ILE A 213 -1.24 5.62 7.59
C ILE A 213 -2.54 5.12 8.19
N LYS A 214 -2.48 4.28 9.24
CA LYS A 214 -3.65 3.87 10.01
C LYS A 214 -4.40 5.07 10.61
N GLN A 215 -3.67 6.01 11.21
CA GLN A 215 -4.28 7.25 11.71
C GLN A 215 -4.83 8.11 10.56
N TYR A 216 -4.10 8.17 9.44
CA TYR A 216 -4.50 8.93 8.26
C TYR A 216 -5.83 8.46 7.65
N GLN A 217 -6.07 7.13 7.61
CA GLN A 217 -7.35 6.58 7.16
C GLN A 217 -8.53 7.09 7.97
N VAL A 218 -8.37 7.11 9.29
CA VAL A 218 -9.44 7.46 10.22
C VAL A 218 -9.71 8.96 10.20
N CYS A 219 -8.67 9.80 10.21
CA CYS A 219 -8.87 11.24 10.42
C CYS A 219 -9.21 12.04 9.16
N CYS A 220 -8.56 11.71 8.05
CA CYS A 220 -8.17 12.79 7.14
C CYS A 220 -7.95 12.35 5.70
N ARG A 221 -8.04 11.05 5.35
CA ARG A 221 -7.96 10.61 3.95
C ARG A 221 -9.13 11.19 3.13
N PRO A 222 -8.86 12.05 2.13
CA PRO A 222 -9.84 12.40 1.11
C PRO A 222 -9.79 11.39 -0.05
N ALA A 223 -10.79 11.43 -0.94
CA ALA A 223 -10.75 10.61 -2.16
C ALA A 223 -9.59 11.03 -3.10
N ARG A 224 -9.30 12.32 -3.19
CA ARG A 224 -8.27 12.92 -4.04
C ARG A 224 -7.48 13.96 -3.27
N SER A 225 -6.19 14.08 -3.57
CA SER A 225 -5.31 15.09 -2.98
C SER A 225 -4.13 15.38 -3.92
N ASN A 226 -3.31 16.36 -3.57
CA ASN A 226 -1.98 16.54 -4.18
C ASN A 226 -0.90 16.05 -3.21
N ALA A 227 0.30 15.78 -3.76
CA ALA A 227 1.41 15.22 -2.98
C ALA A 227 1.83 16.10 -1.79
N LYS A 228 1.88 17.43 -1.95
CA LYS A 228 2.30 18.33 -0.86
C LYS A 228 1.30 18.31 0.30
N THR A 229 0.00 18.33 0.01
CA THR A 229 -1.05 18.24 1.04
C THR A 229 -0.98 16.90 1.75
N PHE A 230 -0.87 15.80 1.00
CA PHE A 230 -0.73 14.46 1.59
C PHE A 230 0.48 14.37 2.54
N ILE A 231 1.65 14.82 2.11
CA ILE A 231 2.88 14.80 2.92
C ILE A 231 2.76 15.63 4.20
N LYS A 232 2.10 16.81 4.13
CA LYS A 232 1.86 17.64 5.32
C LYS A 232 0.96 16.97 6.35
N GLU A 233 -0.06 16.22 5.91
CA GLU A 233 -0.91 15.47 6.84
C GLU A 233 -0.14 14.35 7.53
N LEU A 234 0.78 13.68 6.81
CA LEU A 234 1.64 12.65 7.42
C LEU A 234 2.58 13.24 8.48
N ASP A 235 3.21 14.38 8.19
CA ASP A 235 4.06 15.10 9.15
C ASP A 235 3.27 15.55 10.40
N LYS A 236 2.05 16.05 10.20
CA LYS A 236 1.16 16.42 11.31
C LYS A 236 0.85 15.23 12.21
N LEU A 237 0.56 14.07 11.61
CA LEU A 237 0.26 12.83 12.34
C LEU A 237 1.50 12.24 13.02
N SER A 238 2.68 12.36 12.42
CA SER A 238 3.93 11.90 13.02
C SER A 238 4.55 12.89 14.02
N GLY A 239 3.98 14.10 14.15
CA GLY A 239 4.54 15.16 15.00
C GLY A 239 5.95 15.58 14.60
N SER A 240 6.33 15.38 13.34
CA SER A 240 7.71 15.59 12.86
C SER A 240 7.73 16.04 11.39
N SER A 241 8.91 16.42 10.87
CA SER A 241 9.10 16.86 9.48
C SER A 241 9.72 15.78 8.58
N VAL A 242 9.64 14.51 8.98
CA VAL A 242 10.29 13.38 8.29
C VAL A 242 9.83 13.30 6.83
N PHE A 243 8.52 13.36 6.58
CA PHE A 243 7.97 13.18 5.24
C PHE A 243 8.24 14.40 4.36
N SER A 244 8.07 15.64 4.86
CA SER A 244 8.39 16.83 4.06
C SER A 244 9.88 16.95 3.73
N THR A 245 10.76 16.62 4.69
CA THR A 245 12.21 16.63 4.48
C THR A 245 12.61 15.61 3.42
N LEU A 246 12.10 14.37 3.51
CA LEU A 246 12.36 13.37 2.49
C LEU A 246 11.72 13.75 1.15
N TYR A 247 10.51 14.32 1.15
CA TYR A 247 9.80 14.67 -0.08
C TYR A 247 10.56 15.74 -0.86
N ALA A 248 11.09 16.75 -0.18
CA ALA A 248 11.94 17.78 -0.80
C ALA A 248 13.17 17.18 -1.50
N LYS A 249 13.76 16.11 -0.93
CA LYS A 249 14.93 15.41 -1.51
C LYS A 249 14.58 14.43 -2.62
N TYR A 250 13.44 13.75 -2.53
CA TYR A 250 13.07 12.66 -3.46
C TYR A 250 12.32 13.17 -4.68
N ASN A 251 11.45 14.16 -4.52
CA ASN A 251 10.55 14.63 -5.57
C ASN A 251 11.28 15.08 -6.84
N THR A 252 12.50 15.59 -6.71
CA THR A 252 13.33 16.06 -7.84
C THR A 252 14.57 15.20 -8.08
N ARG A 253 14.69 14.05 -7.40
CA ARG A 253 15.89 13.21 -7.47
C ARG A 253 16.07 12.59 -8.85
N THR A 254 17.30 12.53 -9.33
CA THR A 254 17.70 11.95 -10.62
C THR A 254 18.41 10.60 -10.46
N ASP A 255 19.01 10.36 -9.29
CA ASP A 255 19.66 9.14 -8.87
C ASP A 255 18.77 8.25 -7.99
N PHE A 256 19.34 7.17 -7.45
CA PHE A 256 18.70 6.30 -6.47
C PHE A 256 19.35 6.53 -5.09
N PRO A 257 18.56 6.67 -4.00
CA PRO A 257 19.09 6.82 -2.63
C PRO A 257 20.12 5.74 -2.25
N ASP A 258 21.09 6.13 -1.43
CA ASP A 258 21.84 5.15 -0.66
C ASP A 258 21.00 4.62 0.52
N ILE A 259 20.76 3.31 0.51
CA ILE A 259 20.09 2.54 1.55
C ILE A 259 20.75 1.17 1.57
N SER A 260 21.32 0.81 2.71
CA SER A 260 22.05 -0.44 2.89
C SER A 260 21.12 -1.59 3.32
N LYS A 261 21.58 -2.83 3.14
CA LYS A 261 20.85 -4.01 3.62
C LYS A 261 20.78 -4.06 5.14
N GLU A 262 21.82 -3.57 5.81
CA GLU A 262 21.90 -3.48 7.27
C GLU A 262 20.82 -2.56 7.81
N GLN A 263 20.60 -1.40 7.15
CA GLN A 263 19.48 -0.52 7.47
C GLN A 263 18.14 -1.21 7.23
N LEU A 264 17.95 -1.87 6.09
CA LEU A 264 16.70 -2.59 5.81
C LEU A 264 16.41 -3.71 6.81
N ASN A 265 17.45 -4.29 7.42
CA ASN A 265 17.29 -5.35 8.40
C ASN A 265 16.74 -4.86 9.75
N THR A 266 16.82 -3.56 10.05
CA THR A 266 16.25 -2.97 11.27
C THR A 266 14.78 -2.58 11.14
N LEU A 267 14.25 -2.53 9.91
CA LEU A 267 12.82 -2.35 9.61
C LEU A 267 12.01 -3.58 9.99
#